data_AF-A0A4U3ALN0-F1
#
_entry.id   AF-A0A4U3ALN0-F1
#
_cell.length_a   1.000
_cell.length_b   1.000
_cell.length_c   1.000
_cell.angle_alpha   90.00
_cell.angle_beta   90.00
_cell.angle_gamma   90.00
#
_symmetry.space_group_name_H-M   'P 1'
#
loop_
_entity.id
_entity.type
_entity.pdbx_description
1 polymer ?
#
loop_
_entity_poly.entity_id
_entity_poly.type
_entity_poly.pdbx_seq_one_letter_code
_entity_poly.pdbx_strand_id
1 'polypeptide(L)'
;LQEEYKANPNRYATGTVIEAQLDKGKGTIATLLVQNGTLRVGDPIVVGTSFGRVRAMVSDIGRRVKVAGPSTPVEITGLNEVPQAGDRFMAFADEKKARQIGESRAQEALLAQRGEKSKLSLEDLFQQIQEGDVKEINLIVKADVQGSVEAMAASLRKIDVEGVKVKIIHTGVGAITESDVILASASNAIVIGFNVRPDVNAKRTAELENVDVRLHRIIYKVIEEIESAMQGMLDPEFEEKVIGQAEVRQTFKVTKVGTIAGCYVIDGKITRDSGVRIIRDGVVIFEGQLDTLKRFKDDVKEVAQNYECGITIERYNDLKEGDIIEAYIMEEVKR
;
A
#
# COMPACT_ATOMS: atom_id res chain seq x y z
N LEU A 1 49.39 -4.92 2.66
CA LEU A 1 49.10 -5.44 1.30
C LEU A 1 48.43 -4.33 0.52
N GLN A 2 49.19 -3.59 -0.29
CA GLN A 2 48.63 -2.58 -1.17
C GLN A 2 48.28 -3.32 -2.46
N GLU A 3 47.00 -3.62 -2.67
CA GLU A 3 46.55 -4.26 -3.90
C GLU A 3 46.79 -3.30 -5.06
N GLU A 4 47.64 -3.70 -6.00
CA GLU A 4 47.95 -2.93 -7.19
C GLU A 4 46.86 -3.20 -8.25
N TYR A 5 45.83 -2.35 -8.27
CA TYR A 5 44.72 -2.47 -9.23
C TYR A 5 45.22 -2.27 -10.66
N LYS A 6 45.03 -3.29 -11.51
CA LYS A 6 45.45 -3.28 -12.93
C LYS A 6 44.26 -3.48 -13.85
N ALA A 7 44.24 -2.74 -14.95
CA ALA A 7 43.27 -2.89 -16.02
C ALA A 7 43.99 -3.01 -17.37
N ASN A 8 43.46 -3.83 -18.28
CA ASN A 8 43.99 -4.03 -19.62
C ASN A 8 43.10 -3.32 -20.65
N PRO A 9 43.52 -2.17 -21.21
CA PRO A 9 42.71 -1.44 -22.19
C PRO A 9 42.62 -2.14 -23.55
N ASN A 10 43.47 -3.12 -23.85
CA ASN A 10 43.59 -3.75 -25.17
C ASN A 10 42.60 -4.92 -25.40
N ARG A 11 41.51 -4.97 -24.63
CA ARG A 11 40.46 -5.99 -24.75
C ARG A 11 39.09 -5.34 -24.90
N TYR A 12 38.10 -6.15 -25.24
CA TYR A 12 36.70 -5.72 -25.21
C TYR A 12 36.30 -5.29 -23.81
N ALA A 13 35.49 -4.23 -23.74
CA ALA A 13 35.08 -3.66 -22.48
C ALA A 13 34.26 -4.62 -21.64
N THR A 14 34.53 -4.60 -20.34
CA THR A 14 33.69 -5.20 -19.30
C THR A 14 33.54 -4.23 -18.16
N GLY A 15 32.41 -4.30 -17.47
CA GLY A 15 32.17 -3.49 -16.30
C GLY A 15 30.78 -3.65 -15.77
N THR A 16 30.28 -2.60 -15.13
CA THR A 16 29.02 -2.65 -14.37
C THR A 16 28.12 -1.47 -14.73
N VAL A 17 26.81 -1.68 -14.73
CA VAL A 17 25.80 -0.62 -14.81
C VAL A 17 25.76 0.13 -13.48
N ILE A 18 25.93 1.44 -13.54
CA ILE A 18 25.72 2.32 -12.39
C ILE A 18 24.22 2.63 -12.28
N GLU A 19 23.62 3.06 -13.38
CA GLU A 19 22.23 3.50 -13.42
C GLU A 19 21.66 3.34 -14.84
N ALA A 20 20.35 3.18 -14.96
CA ALA A 20 19.66 3.12 -16.24
C ALA A 20 18.29 3.79 -16.17
N GLN A 21 17.89 4.37 -17.30
CA GLN A 21 16.64 5.09 -17.47
C GLN A 21 16.09 4.99 -18.90
N LEU A 22 14.81 5.33 -19.06
CA LEU A 22 14.15 5.39 -20.35
C LEU A 22 13.89 6.85 -20.76
N ASP A 23 14.51 7.29 -21.84
CA ASP A 23 14.33 8.63 -22.41
C ASP A 23 13.42 8.59 -23.64
N LYS A 24 12.47 9.53 -23.73
CA LYS A 24 11.47 9.59 -24.82
C LYS A 24 12.07 9.78 -26.22
N GLY A 25 13.25 10.38 -26.35
CA GLY A 25 13.87 10.66 -27.64
C GLY A 25 15.06 9.76 -27.97
N LYS A 26 15.80 9.33 -26.95
CA LYS A 26 17.02 8.52 -27.11
C LYS A 26 16.79 7.02 -26.88
N GLY A 27 15.63 6.63 -26.36
CA GLY A 27 15.32 5.27 -25.94
C GLY A 27 16.02 4.92 -24.64
N THR A 28 16.42 3.66 -24.48
CA THR A 28 17.13 3.19 -23.29
C THR A 28 18.50 3.86 -23.17
N ILE A 29 18.73 4.46 -22.01
CA ILE A 29 20.00 5.06 -21.60
C ILE A 29 20.54 4.28 -20.41
N ALA A 30 21.82 3.93 -20.44
CA ALA A 30 22.49 3.30 -19.31
C ALA A 30 23.85 3.95 -19.06
N THR A 31 24.13 4.29 -17.80
CA THR A 31 25.44 4.75 -17.34
C THR A 31 26.26 3.55 -16.92
N LEU A 32 27.35 3.31 -17.63
CA LEU A 32 28.24 2.17 -17.42
C LEU A 32 29.57 2.64 -16.83
N LEU A 33 30.11 1.88 -15.88
CA LEU A 33 31.51 2.02 -15.46
C LEU A 33 32.34 0.98 -16.19
N VAL A 34 33.20 1.42 -17.11
CA VAL A 34 34.15 0.51 -17.77
C VAL A 34 35.24 0.15 -16.75
N GLN A 35 35.34 -1.12 -16.39
CA GLN A 35 36.33 -1.60 -15.41
C GLN A 35 37.57 -2.18 -16.09
N ASN A 36 37.40 -2.80 -17.25
CA ASN A 36 38.49 -3.40 -18.02
C ASN A 36 38.18 -3.30 -19.51
N GLY A 37 39.21 -3.31 -20.36
CA GLY A 37 39.05 -3.13 -21.81
C GLY A 37 38.67 -1.72 -22.22
N THR A 38 38.30 -1.56 -23.48
CA THR A 38 37.94 -0.28 -24.08
C THR A 38 36.61 -0.43 -24.83
N LEU A 39 35.63 0.41 -24.49
CA LEU A 39 34.31 0.43 -25.12
C LEU A 39 34.31 1.44 -26.27
N ARG A 40 33.69 1.09 -27.40
CA ARG A 40 33.62 1.94 -28.59
C ARG A 40 32.21 2.06 -29.11
N VAL A 41 31.92 3.19 -29.77
CA VAL A 41 30.66 3.35 -30.49
C VAL A 41 30.61 2.32 -31.62
N GLY A 42 29.49 1.60 -31.69
CA GLY A 42 29.26 0.52 -32.64
C GLY A 42 29.57 -0.88 -32.09
N ASP A 43 30.12 -1.00 -30.88
CA ASP A 43 30.36 -2.31 -30.28
C ASP A 43 29.02 -3.00 -29.94
N PRO A 44 28.84 -4.28 -30.31
CA PRO A 44 27.82 -5.15 -29.73
C PRO A 44 28.06 -5.33 -28.24
N ILE A 45 27.00 -5.22 -27.44
CA ILE A 45 27.08 -5.27 -25.98
C ILE A 45 25.94 -6.12 -25.40
N VAL A 46 26.26 -6.89 -24.38
CA VAL A 46 25.30 -7.59 -23.51
C VAL A 46 25.42 -7.00 -22.11
N VAL A 47 24.30 -6.65 -21.51
CA VAL A 47 24.19 -6.01 -20.19
C VAL A 47 23.15 -6.79 -19.38
N GLY A 48 23.58 -7.62 -18.42
CA GLY A 48 22.66 -8.49 -17.69
C GLY A 48 21.88 -9.41 -18.65
N THR A 49 20.56 -9.23 -18.70
CA THR A 49 19.61 -9.86 -19.64
C THR A 49 19.32 -9.01 -20.89
N SER A 50 19.69 -7.74 -20.88
CA SER A 50 19.54 -6.79 -21.99
C SER A 50 20.71 -6.92 -22.98
N PHE A 51 20.49 -6.52 -24.23
CA PHE A 51 21.51 -6.55 -25.27
C PHE A 51 21.27 -5.48 -26.33
N GLY A 52 22.30 -5.20 -27.12
CA GLY A 52 22.16 -4.28 -28.23
C GLY A 52 23.49 -3.86 -28.82
N ARG A 53 23.50 -2.65 -29.36
CA ARG A 53 24.67 -2.06 -29.99
C ARG A 53 24.82 -0.62 -29.53
N VAL A 54 26.02 -0.25 -29.12
CA VAL A 54 26.31 1.11 -28.64
C VAL A 54 26.12 2.11 -29.79
N ARG A 55 25.03 2.89 -29.75
CA ARG A 55 24.70 3.88 -30.81
C ARG A 55 25.42 5.21 -30.57
N ALA A 56 25.45 5.65 -29.34
CA ALA A 56 26.14 6.85 -28.92
C ALA A 56 26.74 6.64 -27.53
N MET A 57 27.80 7.39 -27.24
CA MET A 57 28.41 7.46 -25.92
C MET A 57 28.60 8.92 -25.51
N VAL A 58 28.32 9.21 -24.24
CA VAL A 58 28.47 10.53 -23.63
C VAL A 58 29.26 10.37 -22.34
N SER A 59 30.29 11.19 -22.13
CA SER A 59 31.07 11.19 -20.90
C SER A 59 30.28 11.80 -19.73
N ASP A 60 30.78 11.60 -18.51
CA ASP A 60 30.33 12.27 -17.29
C ASP A 60 30.15 13.80 -17.41
N ILE A 61 31.03 14.48 -18.15
CA ILE A 61 30.93 15.93 -18.41
C ILE A 61 29.99 16.31 -19.58
N GLY A 62 29.18 15.37 -20.08
CA GLY A 62 28.18 15.63 -21.12
C GLY A 62 28.72 15.74 -22.56
N ARG A 63 29.98 15.38 -22.80
CA ARG A 63 30.58 15.43 -24.15
C ARG A 63 30.43 14.10 -24.86
N ARG A 64 30.12 14.13 -26.15
CA ARG A 64 30.11 12.91 -26.97
C ARG A 64 31.52 12.35 -27.11
N VAL A 65 31.66 11.07 -26.78
CA VAL A 65 32.93 10.33 -26.89
C VAL A 65 32.77 9.15 -27.83
N LYS A 66 33.86 8.76 -28.51
CA LYS A 66 33.86 7.58 -29.39
C LYS A 66 34.47 6.34 -28.73
N VAL A 67 35.23 6.56 -27.66
CA VAL A 67 36.03 5.55 -26.98
C VAL A 67 35.97 5.85 -25.47
N ALA A 68 35.74 4.82 -24.65
CA ALA A 68 35.81 4.88 -23.20
C ALA A 68 36.74 3.78 -22.70
N GLY A 69 37.82 4.15 -22.01
CA GLY A 69 38.80 3.22 -21.46
C GLY A 69 38.44 2.75 -20.05
N PRO A 70 39.32 1.96 -19.40
CA PRO A 70 39.12 1.55 -18.01
C PRO A 70 38.96 2.73 -17.06
N SER A 71 38.23 2.50 -15.96
CA SER A 71 37.89 3.48 -14.92
C SER A 71 37.10 4.69 -15.42
N THR A 72 36.45 4.59 -16.58
CA THR A 72 35.69 5.69 -17.17
C THR A 72 34.19 5.41 -17.08
N PRO A 73 33.39 6.27 -16.42
CA PRO A 73 31.94 6.24 -16.52
C PRO A 73 31.51 6.80 -17.88
N VAL A 74 30.58 6.11 -18.55
CA VAL A 74 30.07 6.51 -19.85
C VAL A 74 28.58 6.18 -19.97
N GLU A 75 27.80 7.18 -20.37
CA GLU A 75 26.41 7.01 -20.72
C GLU A 75 26.30 6.46 -22.15
N ILE A 76 25.55 5.37 -22.33
CA ILE A 76 25.34 4.73 -23.63
C ILE A 76 23.87 4.69 -24.02
N THR A 77 23.61 4.59 -25.32
CA THR A 77 22.29 4.30 -25.89
C THR A 77 22.34 3.10 -26.84
N GLY A 78 21.18 2.51 -27.12
CA GLY A 78 21.02 1.45 -28.13
C GLY A 78 20.83 0.04 -27.57
N LEU A 79 20.53 -0.07 -26.28
CA LEU A 79 20.01 -1.29 -25.67
C LEU A 79 18.53 -1.49 -26.02
N ASN A 80 18.09 -2.74 -26.08
CA ASN A 80 16.68 -3.08 -26.32
C ASN A 80 15.80 -2.81 -25.09
N GLU A 81 16.31 -3.07 -23.89
CA GLU A 81 15.60 -2.90 -22.62
C GLU A 81 16.46 -2.20 -21.58
N VAL A 82 15.82 -1.55 -20.60
CA VAL A 82 16.49 -0.87 -19.47
C VAL A 82 17.14 -1.94 -18.58
N PRO A 83 18.48 -2.00 -18.48
CA PRO A 83 19.16 -2.96 -17.62
C PRO A 83 19.03 -2.60 -16.13
N GLN A 84 19.37 -3.53 -15.24
CA GLN A 84 19.35 -3.28 -13.81
C GLN A 84 20.64 -2.60 -13.33
N ALA A 85 20.53 -1.79 -12.28
CA ALA A 85 21.71 -1.27 -11.60
C ALA A 85 22.52 -2.42 -10.99
N GLY A 86 23.83 -2.40 -11.16
CA GLY A 86 24.71 -3.50 -10.74
C GLY A 86 24.87 -4.63 -11.74
N ASP A 87 24.12 -4.63 -12.86
CA ASP A 87 24.32 -5.62 -13.91
C ASP A 87 25.72 -5.54 -14.51
N ARG A 88 26.30 -6.70 -14.82
CA ARG A 88 27.57 -6.77 -15.55
C ARG A 88 27.33 -6.66 -17.03
N PHE A 89 28.19 -5.90 -17.71
CA PHE A 89 28.22 -5.84 -19.16
C PHE A 89 29.51 -6.39 -19.74
N MET A 90 29.41 -6.84 -21.00
CA MET A 90 30.53 -7.25 -21.83
C MET A 90 30.30 -6.82 -23.27
N ALA A 91 31.30 -6.19 -23.87
CA ALA A 91 31.34 -5.91 -25.30
C ALA A 91 31.88 -7.13 -26.07
N PHE A 92 31.42 -7.30 -27.30
CA PHE A 92 31.77 -8.44 -28.15
C PHE A 92 32.26 -7.97 -29.53
N ALA A 93 32.99 -8.85 -30.22
CA ALA A 93 33.37 -8.64 -31.61
C ALA A 93 32.20 -8.85 -32.58
N ASP A 94 31.35 -9.83 -32.28
CA ASP A 94 30.30 -10.33 -33.17
C ASP A 94 28.92 -10.06 -32.59
N GLU A 95 28.08 -9.36 -33.36
CA GLU A 95 26.71 -9.03 -33.01
C GLU A 95 25.84 -10.27 -32.85
N LYS A 96 26.05 -11.31 -33.67
CA LYS A 96 25.27 -12.56 -33.60
C LYS A 96 25.49 -13.26 -32.25
N LYS A 97 26.75 -13.32 -31.81
CA LYS A 97 27.12 -13.95 -30.55
C LYS A 97 26.57 -13.18 -29.35
N ALA A 98 26.65 -11.85 -29.38
CA ALA A 98 26.07 -11.00 -28.34
C ALA A 98 24.54 -11.21 -28.24
N ARG A 99 23.83 -11.19 -29.38
CA ARG A 99 22.39 -11.41 -29.43
C ARG A 99 22.00 -12.78 -28.88
N GLN A 100 22.68 -13.85 -29.32
CA GLN A 100 22.38 -15.21 -28.85
C GLN A 100 22.55 -15.36 -27.33
N ILE A 101 23.61 -14.77 -26.76
CA ILE A 101 23.84 -14.79 -25.31
C ILE A 101 22.77 -13.98 -24.57
N GLY A 102 22.43 -12.79 -25.08
CA GLY A 102 21.38 -11.94 -24.50
C GLY A 102 20.01 -12.63 -24.49
N GLU A 103 19.59 -13.18 -25.63
CA GLU A 103 18.32 -13.91 -25.78
C GLU A 103 18.24 -15.13 -24.85
N SER A 104 19.32 -15.92 -24.75
CA SER A 104 19.38 -17.07 -23.84
C SER A 104 19.18 -16.64 -22.39
N ARG A 105 19.87 -15.58 -21.95
CA ARG A 105 19.77 -15.07 -20.57
C ARG A 105 18.40 -14.49 -20.27
N ALA A 106 17.81 -13.74 -21.20
CA ALA A 106 16.46 -13.20 -21.05
C ALA A 106 15.43 -14.33 -20.92
N GLN A 107 15.57 -15.41 -21.70
CA GLN A 107 14.69 -16.57 -21.62
C GLN A 107 14.83 -17.32 -20.29
N GLU A 108 16.07 -17.54 -19.82
CA GLU A 108 16.33 -18.17 -18.52
C GLU A 108 15.74 -17.36 -17.36
N ALA A 109 15.91 -16.03 -17.38
CA ALA A 109 15.33 -15.14 -16.37
C ALA A 109 13.79 -15.20 -16.36
N LEU A 110 13.16 -15.23 -17.53
CA LEU A 110 11.71 -15.33 -17.65
C LEU A 110 11.16 -16.67 -17.16
N LEU A 111 11.90 -17.76 -17.36
CA LEU A 111 11.57 -19.08 -16.81
C LEU A 111 11.73 -19.11 -15.28
N ALA A 112 12.80 -18.52 -14.74
CA ALA A 112 13.01 -18.42 -13.30
C ALA A 112 11.88 -17.63 -12.61
N GLN A 113 11.49 -16.49 -13.18
CA GLN A 113 10.42 -15.65 -12.65
C GLN A 113 9.04 -16.34 -12.69
N ARG A 114 8.78 -17.17 -13.71
CA ARG A 114 7.57 -18.01 -13.77
C ARG A 114 7.61 -19.15 -12.77
N GLY A 115 8.78 -19.74 -12.53
CA GLY A 115 8.99 -20.77 -11.51
C GLY A 115 8.65 -20.28 -10.10
N GLU A 116 9.14 -19.10 -9.73
CA GLU A 116 8.85 -18.48 -8.41
C GLU A 116 7.38 -18.12 -8.21
N LYS A 117 6.67 -17.68 -9.26
CA LYS A 117 5.25 -17.26 -9.16
C LYS A 117 4.23 -18.41 -9.18
N SER A 118 4.66 -19.66 -9.36
CA SER A 118 3.75 -20.78 -9.68
C SER A 118 3.32 -21.65 -8.49
N LYS A 119 3.73 -21.32 -7.26
CA LYS A 119 3.30 -22.05 -6.07
C LYS A 119 2.52 -21.15 -5.13
N LEU A 120 1.32 -20.74 -5.55
CA LEU A 120 0.25 -20.51 -4.58
C LEU A 120 -0.05 -21.89 -3.99
N SER A 121 0.44 -22.15 -2.79
CA SER A 121 0.11 -23.38 -2.10
C SER A 121 -1.34 -23.29 -1.61
N LEU A 122 -1.99 -24.44 -1.43
CA LEU A 122 -3.29 -24.48 -0.76
C LEU A 122 -3.21 -23.85 0.64
N GLU A 123 -2.06 -23.92 1.29
CA GLU A 123 -1.78 -23.31 2.60
C GLU A 123 -1.82 -21.77 2.51
N ASP A 124 -1.23 -21.16 1.48
CA ASP A 124 -1.29 -19.70 1.26
C ASP A 124 -2.73 -19.24 1.01
N LEU A 125 -3.51 -20.02 0.25
CA LEU A 125 -4.94 -19.74 0.03
C LEU A 125 -5.75 -19.87 1.32
N PHE A 126 -5.48 -20.89 2.14
CA PHE A 126 -6.13 -21.05 3.44
C PHE A 126 -5.76 -19.94 4.41
N GLN A 127 -4.51 -19.46 4.39
CA GLN A 127 -4.07 -18.34 5.20
C GLN A 127 -4.75 -17.04 4.77
N GLN A 128 -4.86 -16.78 3.46
CA GLN A 128 -5.64 -15.65 2.93
C GLN A 128 -7.11 -15.70 3.33
N ILE A 129 -7.71 -16.89 3.43
CA ILE A 129 -9.10 -17.06 3.88
C ILE A 129 -9.22 -16.87 5.40
N GLN A 130 -8.19 -17.24 6.18
CA GLN A 130 -8.15 -17.10 7.64
C GLN A 130 -7.88 -15.66 8.11
N GLU A 131 -7.10 -14.88 7.37
CA GLU A 131 -6.77 -13.49 7.69
C GLU A 131 -7.97 -12.52 7.56
N GLY A 132 -9.12 -13.00 7.07
CA GLY A 132 -10.33 -12.20 6.87
C GLY A 132 -10.23 -11.27 5.65
N ASP A 133 -11.18 -10.34 5.52
CA ASP A 133 -11.17 -9.32 4.46
C ASP A 133 -10.08 -8.26 4.75
N VAL A 134 -8.81 -8.63 4.59
CA VAL A 134 -7.71 -7.67 4.61
C VAL A 134 -7.89 -6.71 3.45
N LYS A 135 -8.08 -5.42 3.75
CA LYS A 135 -8.24 -4.39 2.71
C LYS A 135 -6.91 -4.24 1.97
N GLU A 136 -6.92 -4.26 0.65
CA GLU A 136 -5.71 -4.07 -0.17
C GLU A 136 -5.71 -2.69 -0.82
N ILE A 137 -4.56 -1.99 -0.78
CA ILE A 137 -4.29 -0.83 -1.63
C ILE A 137 -3.38 -1.27 -2.78
N ASN A 138 -3.93 -1.19 -3.99
CA ASN A 138 -3.22 -1.52 -5.21
C ASN A 138 -2.45 -0.31 -5.73
N LEU A 139 -1.17 -0.49 -6.04
CA LEU A 139 -0.28 0.55 -6.53
C LEU A 139 0.39 0.16 -7.85
N ILE A 140 0.50 1.13 -8.74
CA ILE A 140 1.40 1.10 -9.90
C ILE A 140 2.45 2.17 -9.72
N VAL A 141 3.72 1.78 -9.87
CA VAL A 141 4.85 2.64 -9.52
C VAL A 141 5.72 2.91 -10.75
N LYS A 142 5.86 4.18 -11.12
CA LYS A 142 6.74 4.63 -12.21
C LYS A 142 7.79 5.58 -11.67
N ALA A 143 9.03 5.45 -12.12
CA ALA A 143 10.08 6.42 -11.82
C ALA A 143 10.97 6.73 -13.04
N ASP A 144 11.77 7.77 -12.92
CA ASP A 144 12.70 8.23 -13.96
C ASP A 144 13.85 7.23 -14.17
N VAL A 145 14.40 6.71 -13.07
CA VAL A 145 15.52 5.77 -13.07
C VAL A 145 15.15 4.47 -12.37
N GLN A 146 15.80 3.36 -12.76
CA GLN A 146 15.54 2.02 -12.21
C GLN A 146 15.75 1.95 -10.70
N GLY A 147 16.81 2.56 -10.17
CA GLY A 147 17.12 2.53 -8.74
C GLY A 147 16.03 3.17 -7.87
N SER A 148 15.39 4.24 -8.37
CA SER A 148 14.28 4.90 -7.69
C SER A 148 13.04 4.02 -7.62
N VAL A 149 12.75 3.26 -8.68
CA VAL A 149 11.62 2.30 -8.70
C VAL A 149 11.82 1.24 -7.62
N GLU A 150 13.01 0.65 -7.55
CA GLU A 150 13.33 -0.40 -6.58
C GLU A 150 13.30 0.10 -5.14
N ALA A 151 13.93 1.25 -4.88
CA ALA A 151 13.92 1.88 -3.56
C ALA A 151 12.50 2.21 -3.10
N MET A 152 11.68 2.80 -3.96
CA MET A 152 10.30 3.12 -3.65
C MET A 152 9.45 1.87 -3.43
N ALA A 153 9.57 0.87 -4.30
CA ALA A 153 8.82 -0.39 -4.14
C ALA A 153 9.21 -1.12 -2.84
N ALA A 154 10.49 -1.13 -2.49
CA ALA A 154 10.96 -1.71 -1.24
C ALA A 154 10.43 -0.96 -0.01
N SER A 155 10.41 0.37 -0.03
CA SER A 155 9.87 1.17 1.07
C SER A 155 8.36 1.02 1.21
N LEU A 156 7.61 1.03 0.11
CA LEU A 156 6.15 0.88 0.13
C LEU A 156 5.72 -0.50 0.64
N ARG A 157 6.49 -1.56 0.38
CA ARG A 157 6.22 -2.90 0.93
C ARG A 157 6.51 -3.04 2.42
N LYS A 158 7.32 -2.13 2.99
CA LYS A 158 7.62 -2.12 4.44
C LYS A 158 6.57 -1.38 5.25
N ILE A 159 5.65 -0.67 4.59
CA ILE A 159 4.52 -0.04 5.26
C ILE A 159 3.65 -1.15 5.82
N ASP A 160 3.52 -1.16 7.13
CA ASP A 160 2.72 -2.13 7.87
C ASP A 160 1.66 -1.37 8.67
N VAL A 161 0.42 -1.47 8.22
CA VAL A 161 -0.74 -0.91 8.90
C VAL A 161 -1.69 -2.07 9.15
N GLU A 162 -1.98 -2.36 10.42
CA GLU A 162 -2.88 -3.45 10.80
C GLU A 162 -4.21 -3.35 10.04
N GLY A 163 -4.60 -4.42 9.34
CA GLY A 163 -5.87 -4.48 8.61
C GLY A 163 -5.84 -3.95 7.16
N VAL A 164 -4.74 -3.34 6.71
CA VAL A 164 -4.59 -2.89 5.30
C VAL A 164 -3.22 -3.28 4.74
N LYS A 165 -3.19 -3.83 3.52
CA LYS A 165 -1.96 -4.29 2.87
C LYS A 165 -1.67 -3.52 1.58
N VAL A 166 -0.42 -3.11 1.39
CA VAL A 166 0.04 -2.52 0.12
C VAL A 166 0.40 -3.60 -0.88
N LYS A 167 -0.14 -3.51 -2.10
CA LYS A 167 0.14 -4.43 -3.20
C LYS A 167 0.60 -3.68 -4.44
N ILE A 168 1.85 -3.91 -4.83
CA ILE A 168 2.43 -3.30 -6.03
C ILE A 168 2.15 -4.22 -7.22
N ILE A 169 1.25 -3.78 -8.11
CA ILE A 169 0.82 -4.55 -9.29
C ILE A 169 1.87 -4.47 -10.39
N HIS A 170 2.38 -3.27 -10.63
CA HIS A 170 3.34 -3.03 -11.69
C HIS A 170 4.35 -1.96 -11.29
N THR A 171 5.59 -2.17 -11.70
CA THR A 171 6.69 -1.23 -11.57
C THR A 171 7.30 -0.99 -12.94
N GLY A 172 7.60 0.26 -13.29
CA GLY A 172 8.24 0.56 -14.56
C GLY A 172 9.09 1.82 -14.54
N VAL A 173 9.97 1.93 -15.52
CA VAL A 173 10.85 3.10 -15.71
C VAL A 173 10.34 3.96 -16.86
N GLY A 174 10.43 5.27 -16.70
CA GLY A 174 10.01 6.26 -17.67
C GLY A 174 8.64 6.87 -17.38
N ALA A 175 8.16 7.66 -18.34
CA ALA A 175 6.88 8.36 -18.22
C ALA A 175 5.69 7.41 -18.03
N ILE A 176 4.65 7.91 -17.37
CA ILE A 176 3.38 7.18 -17.22
C ILE A 176 2.67 7.18 -18.57
N THR A 177 2.32 5.99 -19.04
CA THR A 177 1.66 5.74 -20.33
C THR A 177 0.18 5.44 -20.15
N GLU A 178 -0.56 5.51 -21.26
CA GLU A 178 -1.98 5.13 -21.29
C GLU A 178 -2.21 3.69 -20.81
N SER A 179 -1.32 2.76 -21.17
CA SER A 179 -1.43 1.35 -20.72
C SER A 179 -1.29 1.20 -19.21
N ASP A 180 -0.47 2.03 -18.55
CA ASP A 180 -0.34 2.02 -17.10
C ASP A 180 -1.64 2.50 -16.42
N VAL A 181 -2.30 3.51 -17.01
CA VAL A 181 -3.57 4.04 -16.50
C VAL A 181 -4.71 3.03 -16.71
N ILE A 182 -4.76 2.36 -17.85
CA ILE A 182 -5.76 1.30 -18.12
C ILE A 182 -5.57 0.13 -17.15
N LEU A 183 -4.31 -0.28 -16.90
CA LEU A 183 -4.01 -1.30 -15.91
C LEU A 183 -4.47 -0.86 -14.51
N ALA A 184 -4.27 0.41 -14.16
CA ALA A 184 -4.72 0.98 -12.90
C ALA A 184 -6.25 0.93 -12.76
N SER A 185 -6.99 1.36 -13.78
CA SER A 185 -8.47 1.30 -13.82
C SER A 185 -8.96 -0.14 -13.63
N ALA A 186 -8.41 -1.09 -14.39
CA ALA A 186 -8.81 -2.49 -14.33
C ALA A 186 -8.52 -3.18 -12.99
N SER A 187 -7.57 -2.66 -12.21
CA SER A 187 -7.15 -3.24 -10.93
C SER A 187 -7.47 -2.37 -9.71
N ASN A 188 -8.22 -1.28 -9.91
CA ASN A 188 -8.51 -0.27 -8.89
C ASN A 188 -7.24 0.20 -8.16
N ALA A 189 -6.20 0.53 -8.92
CA ALA A 189 -4.90 0.92 -8.41
C ALA A 189 -4.65 2.43 -8.53
N ILE A 190 -3.84 2.95 -7.61
CA ILE A 190 -3.31 4.32 -7.65
C ILE A 190 -1.99 4.31 -8.42
N VAL A 191 -1.79 5.27 -9.32
CA VAL A 191 -0.55 5.42 -10.07
C VAL A 191 0.36 6.42 -9.37
N ILE A 192 1.53 5.97 -8.91
CA ILE A 192 2.56 6.79 -8.30
C ILE A 192 3.67 7.06 -9.32
N GLY A 193 3.89 8.34 -9.64
CA GLY A 193 4.98 8.80 -10.50
C GLY A 193 6.07 9.52 -9.71
N PHE A 194 7.27 8.97 -9.64
CA PHE A 194 8.43 9.59 -9.01
C PHE A 194 9.35 10.24 -10.05
N ASN A 195 9.50 11.56 -10.00
CA ASN A 195 10.24 12.37 -10.99
C ASN A 195 9.80 12.20 -12.45
N VAL A 196 8.68 11.53 -12.70
CA VAL A 196 8.10 11.33 -14.03
C VAL A 196 6.78 12.07 -14.16
N ARG A 197 6.34 12.25 -15.40
CA ARG A 197 5.05 12.85 -15.72
C ARG A 197 4.28 11.94 -16.67
N PRO A 198 2.93 11.94 -16.62
CA PRO A 198 2.13 11.28 -17.62
C PRO A 198 2.33 11.94 -18.99
N ASP A 199 2.24 11.13 -20.04
CA ASP A 199 2.08 11.65 -21.39
C ASP A 199 0.67 12.22 -21.59
N VAL A 200 0.45 12.86 -22.75
CA VAL A 200 -0.80 13.56 -23.05
C VAL A 200 -1.99 12.60 -23.09
N ASN A 201 -1.79 11.38 -23.60
CA ASN A 201 -2.83 10.37 -23.69
C ASN A 201 -3.15 9.82 -22.31
N ALA A 202 -2.13 9.43 -21.53
CA ALA A 202 -2.26 8.96 -20.16
C ALA A 202 -3.01 9.96 -19.28
N LYS A 203 -2.72 11.27 -19.40
CA LYS A 203 -3.45 12.29 -18.65
C LYS A 203 -4.95 12.32 -18.99
N ARG A 204 -5.28 12.28 -20.28
CA ARG A 204 -6.68 12.26 -20.74
C ARG A 204 -7.40 10.99 -20.29
N THR A 205 -6.75 9.83 -20.41
CA THR A 205 -7.31 8.55 -19.99
C THR A 205 -7.50 8.51 -18.47
N ALA A 206 -6.60 9.09 -17.69
CA ALA A 206 -6.74 9.15 -16.24
C ALA A 206 -7.97 9.97 -15.81
N GLU A 207 -8.22 11.09 -16.48
CA GLU A 207 -9.42 11.91 -16.25
C GLU A 207 -10.72 11.19 -16.68
N LEU A 208 -10.69 10.43 -17.78
CA LEU A 208 -11.86 9.68 -18.27
C LEU A 208 -12.20 8.48 -17.37
N GLU A 209 -11.19 7.74 -16.95
CA GLU A 209 -11.32 6.52 -16.15
C GLU A 209 -11.38 6.81 -14.64
N ASN A 210 -11.27 8.08 -14.23
CA ASN A 210 -11.16 8.53 -12.83
C ASN A 210 -10.05 7.79 -12.05
N VAL A 211 -8.90 7.56 -12.71
CA VAL A 211 -7.73 6.95 -12.08
C VAL A 211 -6.93 8.02 -11.35
N ASP A 212 -6.59 7.74 -10.10
CA ASP A 212 -5.77 8.65 -9.30
C ASP A 212 -4.27 8.53 -9.69
N VAL A 213 -3.70 9.65 -10.14
CA VAL A 213 -2.30 9.75 -10.55
C VAL A 213 -1.58 10.76 -9.67
N ARG A 214 -0.73 10.26 -8.78
CA ARG A 214 0.02 11.07 -7.81
C ARG A 214 1.47 11.22 -8.22
N LEU A 215 1.93 12.47 -8.30
CA LEU A 215 3.29 12.81 -8.77
C LEU A 215 4.14 13.32 -7.61
N HIS A 216 5.29 12.71 -7.41
CA HIS A 216 6.18 12.98 -6.29
C HIS A 216 7.63 13.18 -6.72
N ARG A 217 8.38 13.83 -5.83
CA ARG A 217 9.83 14.01 -5.94
C ARG A 217 10.60 13.56 -4.69
N ILE A 218 9.87 13.20 -3.63
CA ILE A 218 10.42 12.85 -2.32
C ILE A 218 9.73 11.57 -1.88
N ILE A 219 10.51 10.51 -1.65
CA ILE A 219 9.98 9.17 -1.34
C ILE A 219 9.19 9.18 -0.02
N TYR A 220 9.68 9.87 1.01
CA TYR A 220 8.99 9.96 2.31
C TYR A 220 7.56 10.51 2.22
N LYS A 221 7.32 11.49 1.33
CA LYS A 221 5.97 12.02 1.12
C LYS A 221 5.03 10.99 0.51
N VAL A 222 5.54 10.10 -0.34
CA VAL A 222 4.75 8.99 -0.89
C VAL A 222 4.36 8.05 0.23
N ILE A 223 5.31 7.69 1.09
CA ILE A 223 5.09 6.78 2.23
C ILE A 223 4.02 7.37 3.17
N GLU A 224 4.17 8.62 3.57
CA GLU A 224 3.21 9.32 4.45
C GLU A 224 1.80 9.37 3.84
N GLU A 225 1.69 9.65 2.53
CA GLU A 225 0.39 9.72 1.84
C GLU A 225 -0.28 8.35 1.73
N ILE A 226 0.49 7.30 1.42
CA ILE A 226 -0.02 5.93 1.38
C ILE A 226 -0.40 5.44 2.79
N GLU A 227 0.40 5.70 3.81
CA GLU A 227 0.06 5.39 5.21
C GLU A 227 -1.23 6.07 5.64
N SER A 228 -1.39 7.36 5.32
CA SER A 228 -2.61 8.12 5.63
C SER A 228 -3.83 7.55 4.90
N ALA A 229 -3.68 7.15 3.62
CA ALA A 229 -4.74 6.50 2.86
C ALA A 229 -5.13 5.15 3.47
N MET A 230 -4.16 4.36 3.93
CA MET A 230 -4.39 3.10 4.63
C MET A 230 -5.16 3.31 5.93
N GLN A 231 -4.76 4.30 6.74
CA GLN A 231 -5.46 4.64 7.98
C GLN A 231 -6.91 5.09 7.72
N GLY A 232 -7.15 5.87 6.67
CA GLY A 232 -8.49 6.29 6.28
C GLY A 232 -9.40 5.15 5.79
N MET A 233 -8.84 3.97 5.48
CA MET A 233 -9.59 2.78 5.10
C MET A 233 -9.95 1.88 6.29
N LEU A 234 -9.40 2.15 7.48
CA LEU A 234 -9.72 1.39 8.69
C LEU A 234 -11.13 1.73 9.17
N ASP A 235 -11.85 0.70 9.60
CA ASP A 235 -13.15 0.90 10.22
C ASP A 235 -12.96 1.49 11.63
N PRO A 236 -13.82 2.41 12.08
CA PRO A 236 -13.72 2.99 13.41
C PRO A 236 -13.87 1.92 14.50
N GLU A 237 -13.03 1.99 15.54
CA GLU A 237 -13.21 1.20 16.76
C GLU A 237 -14.24 1.88 17.66
N PHE A 238 -15.14 1.08 18.23
CA PHE A 238 -16.14 1.56 19.17
C PHE A 238 -15.81 1.05 20.56
N GLU A 239 -15.65 1.95 21.54
CA GLU A 239 -15.53 1.58 22.94
C GLU A 239 -16.85 1.78 23.69
N GLU A 240 -17.12 0.89 24.63
CA GLU A 240 -18.24 1.04 25.54
C GLU A 240 -17.96 2.13 26.57
N LYS A 241 -18.82 3.14 26.60
CA LYS A 241 -18.79 4.18 27.61
C LYS A 241 -20.06 4.15 28.43
N VAL A 242 -19.91 3.89 29.72
CA VAL A 242 -21.01 4.00 30.68
C VAL A 242 -21.41 5.47 30.79
N ILE A 243 -22.69 5.76 30.56
CA ILE A 243 -23.24 7.12 30.57
C ILE A 243 -24.08 7.41 31.82
N GLY A 244 -24.53 6.39 32.53
CA GLY A 244 -25.27 6.55 33.77
C GLY A 244 -25.76 5.24 34.37
N GLN A 245 -26.22 5.34 35.60
CA GLN A 245 -26.79 4.23 36.35
C GLN A 245 -28.12 4.64 36.97
N ALA A 246 -29.09 3.73 36.96
CA ALA A 246 -30.40 3.93 37.57
C ALA A 246 -30.77 2.74 38.46
N GLU A 247 -31.27 3.03 39.65
CA GLU A 247 -31.71 2.01 40.61
C GLU A 247 -33.21 1.76 40.47
N VAL A 248 -33.60 0.49 40.34
CA VAL A 248 -35.01 0.08 40.29
C VAL A 248 -35.61 0.13 41.69
N ARG A 249 -36.55 1.04 41.90
CA ARG A 249 -37.24 1.21 43.20
C ARG A 249 -38.59 0.55 43.26
N GLN A 250 -39.27 0.44 42.12
CA GLN A 250 -40.58 -0.17 42.05
C GLN A 250 -40.79 -0.81 40.69
N THR A 251 -41.56 -1.90 40.61
CA THR A 251 -41.90 -2.53 39.33
C THR A 251 -43.41 -2.57 39.11
N PHE A 252 -43.83 -2.27 37.89
CA PHE A 252 -45.23 -2.28 37.47
C PHE A 252 -45.41 -3.28 36.32
N LYS A 253 -46.33 -4.23 36.46
CA LYS A 253 -46.67 -5.16 35.38
C LYS A 253 -47.87 -4.67 34.59
N VAL A 254 -47.68 -4.45 33.29
CA VAL A 254 -48.75 -4.02 32.37
C VAL A 254 -48.89 -5.06 31.27
N THR A 255 -50.09 -5.64 31.13
CA THR A 255 -50.38 -6.81 30.28
C THR A 255 -50.02 -6.66 28.80
N LYS A 256 -49.86 -5.43 28.29
CA LYS A 256 -49.52 -5.13 26.88
C LYS A 256 -48.09 -4.61 26.66
N VAL A 257 -47.40 -4.20 27.72
CA VAL A 257 -46.09 -3.50 27.63
C VAL A 257 -44.98 -4.30 28.31
N GLY A 258 -45.32 -5.19 29.26
CA GLY A 258 -44.35 -5.96 30.04
C GLY A 258 -44.14 -5.36 31.44
N THR A 259 -42.97 -5.63 32.02
CA THR A 259 -42.55 -5.06 33.31
C THR A 259 -41.92 -3.68 33.09
N ILE A 260 -42.53 -2.65 33.66
CA ILE A 260 -42.00 -1.28 33.70
C ILE A 260 -41.29 -1.10 35.04
N ALA A 261 -40.00 -0.77 35.01
CA ALA A 261 -39.25 -0.43 36.21
C ALA A 261 -39.34 1.09 36.47
N GLY A 262 -39.91 1.46 37.62
CA GLY A 262 -39.79 2.78 38.20
C GLY A 262 -38.39 2.93 38.79
N CYS A 263 -37.57 3.73 38.13
CA CYS A 263 -36.15 3.88 38.42
C CYS A 263 -35.81 5.28 38.90
N TYR A 264 -34.77 5.38 39.71
CA TYR A 264 -34.16 6.65 40.12
C TYR A 264 -32.74 6.71 39.56
N VAL A 265 -32.42 7.75 38.78
CA VAL A 265 -31.08 7.90 38.20
C VAL A 265 -30.11 8.32 39.30
N ILE A 266 -29.21 7.41 39.69
CA ILE A 266 -28.24 7.59 40.77
C ILE A 266 -26.97 8.29 40.27
N ASP A 267 -26.58 8.05 39.02
CA ASP A 267 -25.38 8.64 38.43
C ASP A 267 -25.53 8.87 36.93
N GLY A 268 -24.89 9.94 36.43
CA GLY A 268 -24.88 10.28 35.01
C GLY A 268 -26.26 10.57 34.42
N LYS A 269 -26.55 9.99 33.26
CA LYS A 269 -27.83 10.11 32.56
C LYS A 269 -28.21 8.82 31.84
N ILE A 270 -29.51 8.60 31.68
CA ILE A 270 -30.05 7.50 30.88
C ILE A 270 -30.60 8.08 29.58
N THR A 271 -30.17 7.56 28.44
CA THR A 271 -30.68 7.95 27.12
C THR A 271 -31.51 6.82 26.52
N ARG A 272 -32.51 7.16 25.71
CA ARG A 272 -33.41 6.18 25.11
C ARG A 272 -32.70 5.19 24.19
N ASP A 273 -31.66 5.64 23.51
CA ASP A 273 -30.94 4.86 22.50
C ASP A 273 -29.73 4.09 23.10
N SER A 274 -29.65 3.98 24.42
CA SER A 274 -28.52 3.32 25.10
C SER A 274 -28.69 1.80 25.21
N GLY A 275 -27.57 1.09 25.16
CA GLY A 275 -27.48 -0.29 25.65
C GLY A 275 -27.60 -0.28 27.18
N VAL A 276 -28.18 -1.34 27.75
CA VAL A 276 -28.38 -1.46 29.19
C VAL A 276 -27.89 -2.81 29.71
N ARG A 277 -27.21 -2.77 30.85
CA ARG A 277 -26.83 -3.93 31.66
C ARG A 277 -27.60 -3.91 32.97
N ILE A 278 -28.21 -5.04 33.31
CA ILE A 278 -28.94 -5.20 34.56
C ILE A 278 -28.03 -5.92 35.54
N ILE A 279 -27.74 -5.27 36.65
CA ILE A 279 -26.82 -5.73 37.68
C ILE A 279 -27.63 -5.98 38.96
N ARG A 280 -27.51 -7.19 39.52
CA ARG A 280 -28.08 -7.56 40.82
C ARG A 280 -27.00 -8.22 41.65
N ASP A 281 -26.84 -7.75 42.88
CA ASP A 281 -25.80 -8.23 43.81
C ASP A 281 -24.37 -8.20 43.20
N GLY A 282 -24.11 -7.24 42.31
CA GLY A 282 -22.82 -7.06 41.63
C GLY A 282 -22.59 -7.97 40.41
N VAL A 283 -23.59 -8.74 39.98
CA VAL A 283 -23.50 -9.63 38.81
C VAL A 283 -24.41 -9.14 37.69
N VAL A 284 -23.90 -9.11 36.45
CA VAL A 284 -24.70 -8.81 35.25
C VAL A 284 -25.64 -9.99 34.98
N ILE A 285 -26.94 -9.77 35.11
CA ILE A 285 -27.97 -10.78 34.85
C ILE A 285 -28.39 -10.76 33.37
N PHE A 286 -28.39 -9.57 32.78
CA PHE A 286 -28.89 -9.36 31.43
C PHE A 286 -28.20 -8.16 30.78
N GLU A 287 -28.03 -8.26 29.48
CA GLU A 287 -27.54 -7.21 28.61
C GLU A 287 -28.48 -7.11 27.41
N GLY A 288 -28.89 -5.89 27.07
CA GLY A 288 -29.81 -5.65 25.96
C GLY A 288 -29.98 -4.16 25.67
N GLN A 289 -31.06 -3.81 24.97
CA GLN A 289 -31.37 -2.42 24.63
C GLN A 289 -32.54 -1.88 25.44
N LEU A 290 -32.49 -0.58 25.72
CA LEU A 290 -33.60 0.15 26.32
C LEU A 290 -34.74 0.28 25.30
N ASP A 291 -35.95 -0.12 25.67
CA ASP A 291 -37.12 -0.09 24.77
C ASP A 291 -37.89 1.24 24.89
N THR A 292 -38.30 1.60 26.11
CA THR A 292 -38.95 2.89 26.37
C THR A 292 -38.40 3.58 27.61
N LEU A 293 -38.22 4.89 27.48
CA LEU A 293 -37.82 5.80 28.56
C LEU A 293 -38.91 6.85 28.73
N LYS A 294 -39.56 6.84 29.90
CA LYS A 294 -40.65 7.76 30.21
C LYS A 294 -40.37 8.54 31.48
N ARG A 295 -40.79 9.80 31.50
CA ARG A 295 -40.88 10.58 32.73
C ARG A 295 -42.35 10.90 32.98
N PHE A 296 -42.88 10.41 34.10
CA PHE A 296 -44.31 10.39 34.37
C PHE A 296 -45.11 9.67 33.27
N LYS A 297 -45.73 10.42 32.34
CA LYS A 297 -46.53 9.87 31.23
C LYS A 297 -45.92 10.12 29.86
N ASP A 298 -44.86 10.93 29.79
CA ASP A 298 -44.30 11.41 28.54
C ASP A 298 -43.03 10.63 28.18
N ASP A 299 -42.93 10.25 26.91
CA ASP A 299 -41.70 9.70 26.32
C ASP A 299 -40.62 10.78 26.26
N VAL A 300 -39.45 10.50 26.83
CA VAL A 300 -38.33 11.44 26.89
C VAL A 300 -37.08 10.85 26.23
N LYS A 301 -36.24 11.72 25.69
CA LYS A 301 -34.98 11.30 25.03
C LYS A 301 -33.89 10.96 26.04
N GLU A 302 -33.82 11.70 27.14
CA GLU A 302 -32.86 11.49 28.20
C GLU A 302 -33.43 11.87 29.56
N VAL A 303 -32.91 11.25 30.62
CA VAL A 303 -33.21 11.55 32.02
C VAL A 303 -31.89 11.73 32.75
N ALA A 304 -31.70 12.90 33.34
CA ALA A 304 -30.49 13.25 34.09
C ALA A 304 -30.54 12.69 35.52
N GLN A 305 -29.39 12.69 36.19
CA GLN A 305 -29.22 12.34 37.60
C GLN A 305 -30.26 13.02 38.50
N ASN A 306 -30.62 12.32 39.57
CA ASN A 306 -31.56 12.75 40.61
C ASN A 306 -33.04 12.87 40.16
N TYR A 307 -33.37 12.39 38.96
CA TYR A 307 -34.74 12.31 38.48
C TYR A 307 -35.27 10.87 38.45
N GLU A 308 -36.58 10.75 38.64
CA GLU A 308 -37.32 9.50 38.46
C GLU A 308 -37.71 9.29 37.00
N CYS A 309 -37.68 8.04 36.56
CA CYS A 309 -38.11 7.62 35.23
C CYS A 309 -38.71 6.22 35.24
N GLY A 310 -39.53 5.93 34.23
CA GLY A 310 -39.99 4.59 33.90
C GLY A 310 -39.16 4.03 32.76
N ILE A 311 -38.59 2.85 32.95
CA ILE A 311 -37.75 2.16 31.96
C ILE A 311 -38.38 0.81 31.62
N THR A 312 -38.44 0.48 30.32
CA THR A 312 -38.65 -0.89 29.82
C THR A 312 -37.44 -1.35 29.03
N ILE A 313 -37.15 -2.64 29.08
CA ILE A 313 -36.00 -3.24 28.43
C ILE A 313 -36.50 -4.21 27.37
N GLU A 314 -35.90 -4.16 26.18
CA GLU A 314 -36.31 -5.02 25.08
C GLU A 314 -36.12 -6.49 25.46
N ARG A 315 -37.17 -7.30 25.28
CA ARG A 315 -37.18 -8.77 25.50
C ARG A 315 -36.80 -9.21 26.93
N TYR A 316 -36.81 -8.32 27.91
CA TYR A 316 -36.53 -8.66 29.31
C TYR A 316 -37.62 -8.15 30.26
N ASN A 317 -38.13 -9.03 31.12
CA ASN A 317 -39.25 -8.74 32.03
C ASN A 317 -38.98 -9.09 33.51
N ASP A 318 -37.86 -9.70 33.86
CA ASP A 318 -37.52 -10.08 35.25
C ASP A 318 -36.72 -8.98 35.98
N LEU A 319 -37.23 -7.76 35.92
CA LEU A 319 -36.74 -6.62 36.71
C LEU A 319 -37.24 -6.75 38.14
N LYS A 320 -36.35 -6.55 39.12
CA LYS A 320 -36.66 -6.58 40.56
C LYS A 320 -36.23 -5.29 41.23
N GLU A 321 -36.88 -4.99 42.35
CA GLU A 321 -36.49 -3.86 43.21
C GLU A 321 -35.09 -4.11 43.76
N GLY A 322 -34.25 -3.07 43.70
CA GLY A 322 -32.82 -3.15 44.04
C GLY A 322 -31.89 -3.48 42.87
N ASP A 323 -32.41 -3.79 41.67
CA ASP A 323 -31.58 -3.94 40.48
C ASP A 323 -30.96 -2.59 40.07
N ILE A 324 -29.71 -2.61 39.62
CA ILE A 324 -29.04 -1.45 39.01
C ILE A 324 -29.06 -1.63 37.48
N ILE A 325 -29.62 -0.66 36.79
CA ILE A 325 -29.59 -0.54 35.33
C ILE A 325 -28.43 0.38 34.97
N GLU A 326 -27.39 -0.17 34.38
CA GLU A 326 -26.26 0.57 33.85
C GLU A 326 -26.46 0.83 32.36
N ALA A 327 -26.51 2.09 31.97
CA ALA A 327 -26.64 2.50 30.57
C ALA A 327 -25.26 2.80 29.96
N TYR A 328 -25.02 2.28 28.77
CA TYR A 328 -23.79 2.52 28.01
C TYR A 328 -24.08 2.86 26.55
N ILE A 329 -23.17 3.60 25.93
CA ILE A 329 -23.18 3.89 24.50
C ILE A 329 -21.86 3.43 23.89
N MET A 330 -21.91 3.08 22.61
CA MET A 330 -20.72 2.85 21.79
C MET A 330 -20.20 4.21 21.33
N GLU A 331 -19.06 4.66 21.87
CA GLU A 331 -18.39 5.89 21.43
C GLU A 331 -17.33 5.53 20.38
N GLU A 332 -17.35 6.23 19.24
CA GLU A 332 -16.33 6.08 18.20
C GLU A 332 -14.99 6.61 18.74
N VAL A 333 -14.01 5.71 18.87
CA VAL A 333 -12.66 6.05 19.28
C VAL A 333 -11.81 6.16 18.01
N LYS A 334 -11.27 7.35 17.78
CA LYS A 334 -10.26 7.53 16.74
C LYS A 334 -8.94 6.96 17.25
N ARG A 335 -8.38 5.99 16.50
CA ARG A 335 -7.03 5.46 16.72
C ARG A 335 -5.96 6.55 16.61
#